data_AF-A0AAN7IKI8-F1
#
_entry.id   AF-A0AAN7IKI8-F1
#
_cell.length_a   1.000
_cell.length_b   1.000
_cell.length_c   1.000
_cell.angle_alpha   90.00
_cell.angle_beta   90.00
_cell.angle_gamma   90.00
#
_symmetry.space_group_name_H-M   'P 1'
#
loop_
_entity.id
_entity.type
_entity.pdbx_description
1 polymer ?
#
loop_
_entity_poly.entity_id
_entity_poly.type
_entity_poly.pdbx_seq_one_letter_code
_entity_poly.pdbx_strand_id
1 'polypeptide(L)'
;MIRMETDEGKLNSELDEKIYQIYKDFLTRVTKFEELVAVGGRLLAGFQEGLEYLRRPPIDRTSKLVENIIKANETKRVKSYFEAGCINTHDGVHSISKLHTCQLGLRDHLSKAKSILSGLECLLEDATSAMQNVNGSLSPICIEDFGDGLNEQATTDGMHA
;
A
#
# COMPACT_ATOMS: atom_id res chain seq x y z
N MET A 1 53.65 6.52 -26.16
CA MET A 1 52.78 7.68 -25.89
C MET A 1 51.50 7.12 -25.27
N ILE A 2 51.37 7.27 -23.95
CA ILE A 2 50.21 6.79 -23.21
C ILE A 2 49.04 7.69 -23.57
N ARG A 3 47.95 7.11 -24.06
CA ARG A 3 46.72 7.81 -24.43
C ARG A 3 46.15 8.38 -23.13
N MET A 4 46.23 9.69 -22.96
CA MET A 4 45.62 10.41 -21.85
C MET A 4 44.12 10.35 -22.09
N GLU A 5 43.44 9.42 -21.42
CA GLU A 5 41.99 9.49 -21.28
C GLU A 5 41.69 10.83 -20.61
N THR A 6 41.01 11.71 -21.34
CA THR A 6 40.67 13.05 -20.88
C THR A 6 39.79 12.93 -19.64
N ASP A 7 40.10 13.68 -18.55
CA ASP A 7 39.35 13.66 -17.28
C ASP A 7 37.82 13.80 -17.47
N GLU A 8 37.40 14.49 -18.52
CA GLU A 8 36.00 14.70 -18.92
C GLU A 8 35.26 13.39 -19.29
N GLY A 9 35.93 12.46 -19.99
CA GLY A 9 35.34 11.17 -20.37
C GLY A 9 35.16 10.24 -19.18
N LYS A 10 36.04 10.36 -18.19
CA LYS A 10 35.96 9.61 -16.93
C LYS A 10 34.81 10.13 -16.05
N LEU A 11 34.67 11.45 -15.94
CA LEU A 11 33.58 12.10 -15.21
C LEU A 11 32.19 11.75 -15.77
N ASN A 12 32.04 11.72 -17.10
CA ASN A 12 30.79 11.30 -17.74
C ASN A 12 30.46 9.83 -17.44
N SER A 13 31.45 8.94 -17.48
CA SER A 13 31.22 7.51 -17.16
C SER A 13 30.82 7.28 -15.69
N GLU A 14 31.38 8.05 -14.77
CA GLU A 14 31.07 7.96 -13.33
C GLU A 14 29.65 8.48 -13.04
N LEU A 15 29.23 9.52 -13.77
CA LEU A 15 27.89 10.06 -13.68
C LEU A 15 26.83 9.11 -14.25
N ASP A 16 27.09 8.51 -15.40
CA ASP A 16 26.21 7.51 -16.02
C ASP A 16 26.02 6.30 -15.09
N GLU A 17 27.09 5.81 -14.46
CA GLU A 17 27.02 4.73 -13.47
C GLU A 17 26.18 5.13 -12.26
N LYS A 18 26.32 6.37 -11.77
CA LYS A 18 25.53 6.89 -10.65
C LYS A 18 24.04 6.98 -11.00
N ILE A 19 23.69 7.50 -12.17
CA ILE A 19 22.29 7.59 -12.64
C ILE A 19 21.71 6.18 -12.81
N TYR A 20 22.47 5.27 -13.41
CA TYR A 20 22.06 3.88 -13.58
C TYR A 20 21.77 3.19 -12.24
N GLN A 21 22.64 3.41 -11.24
CA GLN A 21 22.46 2.85 -9.91
C GLN A 21 21.21 3.42 -9.21
N ILE A 22 20.95 4.72 -9.30
CA ILE A 22 19.72 5.36 -8.79
C ILE A 22 18.48 4.74 -9.44
N TYR A 23 18.49 4.58 -10.77
CA TYR A 23 17.37 3.98 -11.50
C TYR A 23 17.10 2.53 -11.04
N LYS A 24 18.16 1.73 -10.88
CA LYS A 24 18.05 0.35 -10.41
C LYS A 24 17.50 0.25 -8.99
N ASP A 25 17.96 1.13 -8.09
CA ASP A 25 17.48 1.17 -6.70
C ASP A 25 16.03 1.65 -6.62
N PHE A 26 15.63 2.58 -7.50
CA PHE A 26 14.24 3.02 -7.64
C PHE A 26 13.34 1.85 -8.05
N LEU A 27 13.66 1.15 -9.14
CA LEU A 27 12.89 -0.01 -9.60
C LEU A 27 12.79 -1.09 -8.51
N THR A 28 13.90 -1.38 -7.83
CA THR A 28 13.92 -2.36 -6.74
C THR A 28 12.94 -2.00 -5.62
N ARG A 29 12.85 -0.71 -5.26
CA ARG A 29 11.92 -0.23 -4.23
C ARG A 29 10.48 -0.25 -4.71
N VAL A 30 10.21 0.09 -5.97
CA VAL A 30 8.88 -0.03 -6.58
C VAL A 30 8.39 -1.47 -6.56
N THR A 31 9.22 -2.43 -6.99
CA THR A 31 8.88 -3.86 -6.91
C THR A 31 8.58 -4.31 -5.49
N LYS A 32 9.40 -3.92 -4.51
CA LYS A 32 9.13 -4.21 -3.09
C LYS A 32 7.80 -3.61 -2.61
N PHE A 33 7.42 -2.44 -3.12
CA PHE A 33 6.14 -1.83 -2.78
C PHE A 33 4.96 -2.60 -3.40
N GLU A 34 5.08 -3.05 -4.64
CA GLU A 34 4.06 -3.88 -5.31
C GLU A 34 3.85 -5.22 -4.59
N GLU A 35 4.93 -5.86 -4.13
CA GLU A 35 4.89 -7.10 -3.34
C GLU A 35 4.08 -6.93 -2.05
N LEU A 36 4.04 -5.72 -1.48
CA LEU A 36 3.26 -5.44 -0.30
C LEU A 36 1.74 -5.54 -0.57
N VAL A 37 1.27 -5.11 -1.75
CA VAL A 37 -0.17 -5.03 -2.08
C VAL A 37 -0.92 -6.33 -1.78
N ALA A 38 -0.37 -7.48 -2.21
CA ALA A 38 -1.00 -8.77 -2.02
C ALA A 38 -1.08 -9.19 -0.54
N VAL A 39 -0.05 -8.86 0.25
CA VAL A 39 -0.01 -9.15 1.68
C VAL A 39 -0.99 -8.26 2.44
N GLY A 40 -1.01 -6.96 2.13
CA GLY A 40 -1.94 -6.00 2.71
C GLY A 40 -3.40 -6.38 2.45
N GLY A 41 -3.73 -6.78 1.21
CA GLY A 41 -5.08 -7.23 0.85
C GLY A 41 -5.55 -8.42 1.68
N ARG A 42 -4.70 -9.43 1.90
CA ARG A 42 -5.05 -10.60 2.74
C ARG A 42 -5.28 -10.21 4.20
N LEU A 43 -4.45 -9.31 4.74
CA LEU A 43 -4.59 -8.84 6.11
C LEU A 43 -5.89 -8.04 6.30
N LEU A 44 -6.24 -7.17 5.36
CA LEU A 44 -7.49 -6.40 5.38
C LEU A 44 -8.72 -7.31 5.28
N ALA A 45 -8.70 -8.28 4.36
CA ALA A 45 -9.79 -9.25 4.23
C ALA A 45 -9.97 -10.06 5.52
N GLY A 46 -8.87 -10.54 6.12
CA GLY A 46 -8.91 -11.25 7.40
C GLY A 46 -9.41 -10.39 8.56
N PHE A 47 -9.07 -9.10 8.57
CA PHE A 47 -9.56 -8.14 9.56
C PHE A 47 -11.07 -7.90 9.41
N GLN A 48 -11.54 -7.67 8.18
CA GLN A 48 -12.97 -7.51 7.89
C GLN A 48 -13.77 -8.75 8.32
N GLU A 49 -13.32 -9.94 7.94
CA GLU A 49 -13.98 -11.20 8.30
C GLU A 49 -14.10 -11.38 9.82
N GLY A 50 -13.04 -11.05 10.57
CA GLY A 50 -13.08 -11.07 12.03
C GLY A 50 -14.10 -10.10 12.62
N LEU A 51 -14.24 -8.89 12.05
CA LEU A 51 -15.24 -7.91 12.48
C LEU A 51 -16.66 -8.37 12.17
N GLU A 52 -16.88 -8.91 10.97
CA GLU A 52 -18.19 -9.44 10.55
C GLU A 52 -18.66 -10.56 11.48
N TYR A 53 -17.73 -11.38 11.97
CA TYR A 53 -18.05 -12.42 12.93
C TYR A 53 -18.49 -11.86 14.27
N LEU A 54 -17.76 -10.88 14.81
CA LEU A 54 -18.10 -10.22 16.08
C LEU A 54 -19.40 -9.42 16.02
N ARG A 55 -19.85 -9.02 14.83
CA ARG A 55 -21.14 -8.35 14.63
C ARG A 55 -22.35 -9.28 14.85
N ARG A 56 -22.15 -10.61 14.82
CA ARG A 56 -23.24 -11.57 14.99
C ARG A 56 -23.77 -11.53 16.44
N PRO A 57 -25.09 -11.57 16.65
CA PRO A 57 -25.66 -11.60 17.99
C PRO A 57 -25.36 -12.93 18.69
N PRO A 58 -25.10 -12.96 20.00
CA PRO A 58 -25.03 -14.21 20.75
C PRO A 58 -26.43 -14.79 20.96
N ILE A 59 -26.50 -16.10 21.21
CA ILE A 59 -27.75 -16.75 21.66
C ILE A 59 -27.83 -16.63 23.18
N ASP A 60 -28.91 -16.04 23.68
CA ASP A 60 -29.21 -16.06 25.11
C ASP A 60 -29.63 -17.47 25.53
N ARG A 61 -28.68 -18.23 26.07
CA ARG A 61 -28.93 -19.54 26.68
C ARG A 61 -29.13 -19.47 28.20
N THR A 62 -29.16 -18.27 28.79
CA THR A 62 -29.38 -18.10 30.23
C THR A 62 -30.87 -18.21 30.59
N SER A 63 -31.75 -17.87 29.64
CA SER A 63 -33.18 -18.09 29.77
C SER A 63 -33.54 -19.57 29.72
N LYS A 64 -34.12 -20.08 30.82
CA LYS A 64 -34.59 -21.48 30.91
C LYS A 64 -35.66 -21.81 29.87
N LEU A 65 -36.48 -20.84 29.47
CA LEU A 65 -37.46 -21.00 28.39
C LEU A 65 -36.75 -21.20 27.04
N VAL A 66 -35.79 -20.32 26.71
CA VAL A 66 -35.04 -20.40 25.45
C VAL A 66 -34.24 -21.70 25.38
N GLU A 67 -33.59 -22.08 26.48
CA GLU A 67 -32.85 -23.34 26.57
C GLU A 67 -33.74 -24.56 26.33
N ASN A 68 -34.92 -24.61 26.94
CA ASN A 68 -35.88 -25.69 26.74
C ASN A 68 -36.39 -25.77 25.30
N ILE A 69 -36.67 -24.62 24.66
CA ILE A 69 -37.08 -24.55 23.25
C ILE A 69 -35.99 -25.10 22.34
N ILE A 70 -34.73 -24.69 22.55
CA ILE A 70 -33.59 -25.16 21.75
C ILE A 70 -33.43 -26.67 21.90
N LYS A 71 -33.46 -27.19 23.13
CA LYS A 71 -33.33 -28.63 23.41
C LYS A 71 -34.46 -29.45 22.78
N ALA A 72 -35.70 -28.97 22.86
CA ALA A 72 -36.85 -29.65 22.26
C ALA A 72 -36.80 -29.70 20.73
N ASN A 73 -36.04 -28.80 20.09
CA ASN A 73 -35.96 -28.66 18.62
C ASN A 73 -34.55 -28.97 18.08
N GLU A 74 -33.72 -29.67 18.85
CA GLU A 74 -32.29 -29.86 18.56
C GLU A 74 -32.06 -30.79 17.35
N THR A 75 -32.14 -30.21 16.15
CA THR A 75 -31.83 -30.89 14.89
C THR A 75 -30.54 -30.35 14.29
N LYS A 76 -29.87 -31.15 13.44
CA LYS A 76 -28.68 -30.68 12.68
C LYS A 76 -28.95 -29.35 11.96
N ARG A 77 -30.13 -29.24 11.34
CA ARG A 77 -30.56 -28.03 10.63
C ARG A 77 -30.64 -26.80 11.54
N VAL A 78 -31.26 -26.95 12.72
CA VAL A 78 -31.38 -25.84 13.70
C VAL A 78 -30.01 -25.42 14.22
N LYS A 79 -29.09 -26.35 14.46
CA LYS A 79 -27.70 -26.03 14.85
C LYS A 79 -26.98 -25.21 13.78
N SER A 80 -27.08 -25.60 12.51
CA SER A 80 -26.44 -24.86 11.41
C SER A 80 -27.00 -23.44 11.25
N TYR A 81 -28.30 -23.21 11.51
CA TYR A 81 -28.84 -21.85 11.52
C TYR A 81 -28.22 -20.99 12.63
N PHE A 82 -28.04 -21.56 13.82
CA PHE A 82 -27.40 -20.87 14.92
C PHE A 82 -25.92 -20.57 14.63
N GLU A 83 -25.16 -21.51 14.08
CA GLU A 83 -23.76 -21.31 13.70
C GLU A 83 -23.59 -20.25 12.60
N ALA A 84 -24.53 -20.20 11.65
CA ALA A 84 -24.52 -19.20 10.59
C ALA A 84 -24.92 -17.80 11.07
N GLY A 85 -25.87 -17.70 12.00
CA GLY A 85 -26.50 -16.44 12.41
C GLY A 85 -25.97 -15.85 13.72
N CYS A 86 -25.39 -16.67 14.59
CA CYS A 86 -25.02 -16.26 15.94
C CYS A 86 -23.54 -16.50 16.24
N ILE A 87 -22.99 -15.66 17.10
CA ILE A 87 -21.65 -15.87 17.65
C ILE A 87 -21.71 -16.83 18.83
N ASN A 88 -20.81 -17.81 18.88
CA ASN A 88 -20.54 -18.58 20.08
C ASN A 88 -19.21 -18.14 20.72
N THR A 89 -18.98 -18.54 21.97
CA THR A 89 -17.81 -18.12 22.76
C THR A 89 -16.49 -18.50 22.12
N HIS A 90 -16.39 -19.72 21.58
CA HIS A 90 -15.17 -20.22 20.93
C HIS A 90 -14.84 -19.38 19.70
N ASP A 91 -15.83 -19.15 18.85
CA ASP A 91 -15.64 -18.40 17.61
C ASP A 91 -15.37 -16.92 17.87
N GLY A 92 -15.93 -16.36 18.95
CA GLY A 92 -15.60 -15.00 19.38
C GLY A 92 -14.14 -14.86 19.80
N VAL A 93 -13.63 -15.80 20.61
CA VAL A 93 -12.20 -15.84 20.98
C VAL A 93 -11.32 -16.00 19.73
N HIS A 94 -11.69 -16.90 18.81
CA HIS A 94 -10.97 -17.09 17.56
C HIS A 94 -10.96 -15.83 16.69
N SER A 95 -12.11 -15.17 16.55
CA SER A 95 -12.26 -13.93 15.78
C SER A 95 -11.43 -12.78 16.35
N ILE A 96 -11.41 -12.62 17.69
CA ILE A 96 -10.54 -11.63 18.36
C ILE A 96 -9.05 -11.95 18.10
N SER A 97 -8.65 -13.21 18.19
CA SER A 97 -7.28 -13.63 17.89
C SER A 97 -6.89 -13.34 16.44
N LYS A 98 -7.78 -13.61 15.49
CA LYS A 98 -7.61 -13.28 14.07
C LYS A 98 -7.49 -11.78 13.86
N LEU A 99 -8.35 -10.97 14.48
CA LEU A 99 -8.27 -9.50 14.43
C LEU A 99 -6.94 -8.98 14.97
N HIS A 100 -6.48 -9.50 16.11
CA HIS A 100 -5.21 -9.10 16.70
C HIS A 100 -4.02 -9.42 15.77
N THR A 101 -3.99 -10.64 15.21
CA THR A 101 -2.97 -11.05 14.24
C THR A 101 -2.99 -10.14 13.00
N CYS A 102 -4.17 -9.85 12.45
CA CYS A 102 -4.32 -8.97 11.30
C CYS A 102 -3.88 -7.53 11.63
N GLN A 103 -4.24 -7.02 12.81
CA GLN A 103 -3.84 -5.68 13.27
C GLN A 103 -2.31 -5.55 13.38
N LEU A 104 -1.64 -6.53 13.98
CA LEU A 104 -0.17 -6.55 14.06
C LEU A 104 0.45 -6.60 12.67
N GLY A 105 -0.05 -7.47 11.80
CA GLY A 105 0.40 -7.57 10.41
C GLY A 105 0.21 -6.26 9.66
N LEU A 106 -0.94 -5.59 9.77
CA LEU A 106 -1.21 -4.31 9.12
C LEU A 106 -0.27 -3.20 9.62
N ARG A 107 0.05 -3.18 10.92
CA ARG A 107 1.02 -2.22 11.48
C ARG A 107 2.42 -2.42 10.92
N ASP A 108 2.90 -3.66 10.89
CA ASP A 108 4.19 -4.01 10.28
C ASP A 108 4.20 -3.62 8.79
N HIS A 109 3.10 -3.93 8.09
CA HIS A 109 2.92 -3.61 6.69
C HIS A 109 2.99 -2.11 6.41
N LEU A 110 2.30 -1.30 7.21
CA LEU A 110 2.33 0.15 7.13
C LEU A 110 3.74 0.70 7.40
N SER A 111 4.45 0.13 8.36
CA SER A 111 5.84 0.51 8.67
C SER A 111 6.76 0.26 7.46
N LYS A 112 6.64 -0.91 6.82
CA LYS A 112 7.40 -1.27 5.62
C LYS A 112 7.10 -0.33 4.45
N ALA A 113 5.83 -0.07 4.19
CA ALA A 113 5.42 0.86 3.13
C ALA A 113 6.01 2.25 3.34
N LYS A 114 5.94 2.80 4.57
CA LYS A 114 6.55 4.09 4.92
C LYS A 114 8.06 4.11 4.72
N SER A 115 8.76 3.04 5.12
CA SER A 115 10.20 2.92 4.91
C SER A 115 10.59 2.90 3.44
N ILE A 116 9.80 2.23 2.60
CA ILE A 116 10.02 2.24 1.14
C ILE A 116 9.81 3.64 0.58
N LEU A 117 8.70 4.30 0.93
CA LEU A 117 8.37 5.65 0.46
C LEU A 117 9.46 6.66 0.85
N SER A 118 9.89 6.67 2.11
CA SER A 118 11.00 7.53 2.55
C SER A 118 12.29 7.27 1.75
N GLY A 119 12.58 6.01 1.42
CA GLY A 119 13.74 5.71 0.59
C GLY A 119 13.58 6.10 -0.88
N LEU A 120 12.35 6.15 -1.41
CA LEU A 120 12.07 6.69 -2.75
C LEU A 120 12.24 8.22 -2.76
N GLU A 121 11.82 8.91 -1.70
CA GLU A 121 12.05 10.35 -1.52
C GLU A 121 13.56 10.67 -1.52
N CYS A 122 14.37 9.91 -0.76
CA CYS A 122 15.83 10.09 -0.79
C CYS A 122 16.43 9.86 -2.18
N LEU A 123 15.98 8.84 -2.92
CA LEU A 123 16.47 8.59 -4.29
C LEU A 123 16.11 9.72 -5.25
N LEU A 124 14.96 10.37 -5.06
CA LEU A 124 14.56 11.54 -5.84
C LEU A 124 15.47 12.74 -5.57
N GLU A 125 15.84 12.97 -4.30
CA GLU A 125 16.81 13.99 -3.91
C GLU A 125 18.21 13.70 -4.49
N ASP A 126 18.65 12.45 -4.45
CA ASP A 126 19.92 12.00 -5.04
C ASP A 126 19.95 12.20 -6.56
N ALA A 127 18.85 11.86 -7.25
CA ALA A 127 18.69 12.07 -8.68
C ALA A 127 18.76 13.57 -9.04
N THR A 128 18.04 14.39 -8.29
CA THR A 128 18.03 15.86 -8.48
C THR A 128 19.44 16.44 -8.30
N SER A 129 20.13 15.99 -7.25
CA SER A 129 21.51 16.41 -6.96
C SER A 129 22.49 15.96 -8.06
N ALA A 130 22.33 14.74 -8.57
CA ALA A 130 23.13 14.24 -9.69
C ALA A 130 22.92 15.10 -10.94
N MET A 131 21.66 15.41 -11.30
CA MET A 131 21.33 16.26 -12.45
C MET A 131 21.87 17.69 -12.32
N GLN A 132 21.81 18.29 -11.13
CA GLN A 132 22.35 19.63 -10.88
C GLN A 132 23.88 19.67 -11.02
N ASN A 133 24.57 18.62 -10.58
CA ASN A 133 26.02 18.51 -10.73
C ASN A 133 26.44 18.38 -12.21
N VAL A 134 25.62 17.73 -13.06
CA VAL A 134 25.82 17.74 -14.53
C VAL A 134 25.78 19.17 -15.07
N ASN A 135 24.78 19.95 -14.66
CA ASN A 135 24.58 21.32 -15.15
C ASN A 135 25.63 22.32 -14.61
N GLY A 136 26.33 21.98 -13.53
CA GLY A 136 27.47 22.75 -13.02
C GLY A 136 28.81 22.39 -13.66
N SER A 137 28.92 21.20 -14.26
CA SER A 137 30.14 20.69 -14.92
C SER A 137 30.11 20.83 -16.45
N LEU A 138 28.93 20.94 -17.05
CA LEU A 138 28.71 21.34 -18.44
C LEU A 138 28.11 22.76 -18.45
N SER A 139 28.72 23.69 -19.19
CA SER A 139 28.12 25.01 -19.46
C SER A 139 26.68 24.84 -19.98
N PRO A 140 25.77 25.81 -19.68
CA PRO A 140 24.34 25.61 -19.82
C PRO A 140 23.97 25.26 -21.26
N ILE A 141 23.64 23.99 -21.50
CA ILE A 141 22.88 23.61 -22.68
C ILE A 141 21.49 24.19 -22.44
N CYS A 142 21.16 25.23 -23.20
CA CYS A 142 19.88 25.91 -23.16
C CYS A 142 18.76 24.87 -23.28
N ILE A 143 18.04 24.66 -22.18
CA ILE A 143 16.74 24.01 -22.20
C ILE A 143 15.83 25.05 -22.88
N GLU A 144 15.58 24.88 -24.18
CA GLU A 144 14.49 25.58 -24.84
C GLU A 144 13.19 25.21 -24.13
N ASP A 145 12.51 26.23 -23.63
CA ASP A 145 11.25 26.17 -22.91
C ASP A 145 10.15 25.62 -23.84
N PHE A 146 9.91 24.32 -23.76
CA PHE A 146 8.74 23.70 -24.38
C PHE A 146 7.57 23.75 -23.40
N GLY A 147 6.75 24.80 -23.51
CA GLY A 147 5.39 24.72 -22.99
C GLY A 147 4.69 26.04 -22.66
N ASP A 148 4.33 26.83 -23.67
CA ASP A 148 3.04 27.53 -23.60
C ASP A 148 2.21 27.21 -24.85
N GLY A 149 1.38 26.20 -24.69
CA GLY A 149 0.55 25.68 -25.74
C GLY A 149 -0.21 24.51 -25.18
N LEU A 150 -1.27 24.81 -24.44
CA LEU A 150 -2.54 24.07 -24.36
C LEU A 150 -3.36 24.63 -23.19
N ASN A 151 -4.24 25.59 -23.47
CA ASN A 151 -5.60 25.47 -22.96
C ASN A 151 -6.58 26.08 -23.96
N GLU A 152 -7.20 25.19 -24.73
CA GLU A 152 -8.36 25.47 -25.56
C GLU A 152 -9.55 25.89 -24.70
N GLN A 153 -10.37 26.74 -25.30
CA GLN A 153 -11.68 27.16 -24.83
C GLN A 153 -12.59 25.96 -24.49
N ALA A 154 -13.28 26.04 -23.36
CA ALA A 154 -14.58 25.41 -23.20
C ALA A 154 -15.60 26.49 -22.78
N THR A 155 -16.45 26.82 -23.74
CA THR A 155 -17.68 27.59 -23.66
C THR A 155 -18.65 26.97 -22.65
N THR A 156 -19.29 27.79 -21.80
CA THR A 156 -20.68 27.54 -21.38
C THR A 156 -21.44 28.85 -21.36
N ASP A 157 -22.50 28.87 -22.17
CA ASP A 157 -23.50 29.92 -22.33
C ASP A 157 -24.12 30.39 -21.00
N GLY A 158 -24.57 31.64 -21.00
CA GLY A 158 -25.17 32.30 -19.85
C GLY A 158 -26.65 31.99 -19.62
N MET A 159 -27.10 32.36 -18.42
CA MET A 159 -28.43 32.93 -18.18
C MET A 159 -28.47 33.51 -16.76
N HIS A 160 -28.39 34.83 -16.65
CA HIS A 160 -28.92 35.55 -15.48
C HIS A 160 -29.22 37.00 -15.88
N ALA A 161 -30.48 37.24 -16.24
CA ALA A 161 -31.25 38.46 -16.02
C ALA A 161 -32.72 38.15 -16.31
#